data_AF-A0A2U1RKI4-F1
#
_entry.id   AF-A0A2U1RKI4-F1
#
_cell.length_a   1.000
_cell.length_b   1.000
_cell.length_c   1.000
_cell.angle_alpha   90.00
_cell.angle_beta   90.00
_cell.angle_gamma   90.00
#
_symmetry.space_group_name_H-M   'P 1'
#
loop_
_entity.id
_entity.type
_entity.pdbx_description
1 polymer ?
#
loop_
_entity_poly.entity_id
_entity_poly.type
_entity_poly.pdbx_seq_one_letter_code
_entity_poly.pdbx_strand_id
1 'polypeptide(L)'
;MHRRRVPLTVSLPAELARKFEGLAKVEAKNKSQLFRDMFRVYQQQRLEQEYFELQRYGTRQARKKGILTEADVEALVFQDR
;
A
#
# COMPACT_ATOMS: atom_id res chain seq x y z
N MET A 1 -17.29 -17.05 12.56
CA MET A 1 -17.65 -15.60 12.60
C MET A 1 -18.28 -15.21 11.28
N HIS A 2 -19.53 -14.79 11.26
CA HIS A 2 -20.24 -14.38 10.04
C HIS A 2 -19.56 -13.12 9.47
N ARG A 3 -18.91 -13.21 8.30
CA ARG A 3 -18.42 -12.02 7.57
C ARG A 3 -19.63 -11.24 7.04
N ARG A 4 -20.25 -10.42 7.90
CA ARG A 4 -21.39 -9.58 7.51
C ARG A 4 -20.84 -8.43 6.66
N ARG A 5 -21.29 -8.35 5.40
CA ARG A 5 -21.01 -7.19 4.54
C ARG A 5 -21.77 -5.99 5.11
N VAL A 6 -21.08 -4.87 5.25
CA VAL A 6 -21.68 -3.59 5.67
C VAL A 6 -21.79 -2.69 4.43
N PRO A 7 -22.96 -2.11 4.13
CA PRO A 7 -23.10 -1.21 3.00
C PRO A 7 -22.31 0.08 3.25
N LEU A 8 -21.59 0.55 2.23
CA LEU A 8 -20.90 1.83 2.23
C LEU A 8 -21.53 2.70 1.15
N THR A 9 -22.07 3.85 1.53
CA THR A 9 -22.64 4.84 0.61
C THR A 9 -21.68 6.01 0.50
N VAL A 10 -21.33 6.39 -0.73
CA VAL A 10 -20.46 7.54 -1.02
C VAL A 10 -21.09 8.39 -2.10
N SER A 11 -20.90 9.70 -2.00
CA SER A 11 -21.30 10.66 -3.04
C SER A 11 -20.12 10.91 -3.98
N LEU A 12 -20.35 10.80 -5.28
CA LEU A 12 -19.35 11.05 -6.32
C LEU A 12 -19.87 12.10 -7.31
N PRO A 13 -18.98 12.92 -7.91
CA PRO A 13 -19.34 13.73 -9.07
C PRO A 13 -19.98 12.86 -10.16
N ALA A 14 -21.04 13.36 -10.80
CA ALA A 14 -21.82 12.58 -11.76
C ALA A 14 -20.98 11.98 -12.89
N GLU A 15 -19.98 12.71 -13.36
CA GLU A 15 -19.05 12.21 -14.37
C GLU A 15 -18.20 11.03 -13.88
N LEU A 16 -17.70 11.10 -12.64
CA LEU A 16 -16.91 10.03 -12.04
C LEU A 16 -17.76 8.77 -11.83
N ALA A 17 -19.00 8.94 -11.38
CA ALA A 17 -19.94 7.82 -11.25
C ALA A 17 -20.15 7.10 -12.60
N ARG A 18 -20.35 7.86 -13.70
CA ARG A 18 -20.46 7.29 -15.06
C ARG A 18 -19.20 6.56 -15.49
N LYS A 19 -18.01 7.13 -15.26
CA LYS A 19 -16.73 6.48 -15.58
C LYS A 19 -16.54 5.18 -14.81
N PHE A 20 -16.85 5.19 -13.51
CA PHE A 20 -16.78 4.01 -12.65
C PHE A 20 -17.71 2.89 -13.13
N GLU A 21 -18.96 3.23 -13.50
CA GLU A 21 -19.90 2.26 -14.06
C GLU A 21 -19.45 1.71 -15.41
N GLY A 22 -18.92 2.57 -16.28
CA GLY A 22 -18.34 2.16 -17.56
C GLY A 22 -17.20 1.17 -17.37
N LEU A 23 -16.26 1.49 -16.47
CA LEU A 23 -15.12 0.61 -16.16
C LEU A 23 -15.58 -0.74 -15.61
N ALA A 24 -16.55 -0.74 -14.69
CA ALA A 24 -17.11 -1.98 -14.14
C ALA A 24 -17.70 -2.88 -15.24
N LYS A 25 -18.40 -2.30 -16.22
CA LYS A 25 -18.95 -3.04 -17.37
C LYS A 25 -17.84 -3.60 -18.26
N VAL A 26 -16.84 -2.80 -18.61
CA VAL A 26 -15.70 -3.23 -19.44
C VAL A 26 -14.94 -4.38 -18.80
N GLU A 27 -14.76 -4.35 -17.48
CA GLU A 27 -14.08 -5.41 -16.73
C GLU A 27 -14.99 -6.60 -16.34
N ALA A 28 -16.26 -6.62 -16.77
CA ALA A 28 -17.25 -7.62 -16.38
C ALA A 28 -17.37 -7.80 -14.84
N LYS A 29 -17.27 -6.68 -14.09
CA LYS A 29 -17.34 -6.64 -12.62
C LYS A 29 -18.58 -5.89 -12.16
N ASN A 30 -19.09 -6.26 -10.98
CA ASN A 30 -20.05 -5.41 -10.27
C ASN A 30 -19.33 -4.27 -9.54
N LYS A 31 -20.07 -3.21 -9.20
CA LYS A 31 -19.57 -2.01 -8.51
C LYS A 31 -18.77 -2.34 -7.24
N SER A 32 -19.28 -3.23 -6.40
CA SER A 32 -18.60 -3.62 -5.16
C SER A 32 -17.32 -4.41 -5.39
N GLN A 33 -17.22 -5.17 -6.49
CA GLN A 33 -16.00 -5.90 -6.85
C GLN A 33 -14.93 -4.93 -7.36
N LEU A 34 -15.28 -4.07 -8.32
CA LEU A 34 -14.37 -3.05 -8.83
C LEU A 34 -13.84 -2.15 -7.70
N PHE A 35 -14.74 -1.69 -6.80
CA PHE A 35 -14.33 -0.87 -5.66
C PHE A 35 -13.34 -1.59 -4.75
N ARG A 36 -13.55 -2.88 -4.45
CA ARG A 36 -12.62 -3.67 -3.61
C ARG A 36 -11.26 -3.86 -4.30
N ASP A 37 -11.24 -4.06 -5.61
CA ASP A 37 -10.00 -4.20 -6.37
C ASP A 37 -9.22 -2.87 -6.38
N MET A 38 -9.89 -1.76 -6.67
CA MET A 38 -9.30 -0.41 -6.60
C MET A 38 -8.78 -0.09 -5.21
N PHE A 39 -9.53 -0.45 -4.16
CA PHE A 39 -9.13 -0.21 -2.78
C PHE A 39 -7.85 -0.98 -2.41
N ARG A 40 -7.69 -2.22 -2.89
CA ARG A 40 -6.45 -2.99 -2.70
C ARG A 40 -5.26 -2.33 -3.39
N VAL A 41 -5.45 -1.84 -4.61
CA VAL A 41 -4.39 -1.11 -5.33
C VAL A 41 -3.99 0.15 -4.56
N TYR A 42 -4.96 0.91 -4.06
CA TYR A 42 -4.69 2.09 -3.24
C TYR A 42 -3.94 1.74 -1.94
N GLN A 43 -4.32 0.67 -1.24
CA GLN A 43 -3.59 0.20 -0.06
C GLN A 43 -2.15 -0.18 -0.39
N GLN A 44 -1.94 -0.92 -1.48
CA GLN A 44 -0.60 -1.33 -1.90
C GLN A 44 0.29 -0.12 -2.18
N GLN A 45 -0.22 0.89 -2.88
CA GLN A 45 0.51 2.13 -3.15
C GLN A 45 0.89 2.88 -1.86
N ARG A 46 -0.01 2.89 -0.87
CA ARG A 46 0.26 3.54 0.43
C ARG A 46 1.35 2.79 1.22
N LEU A 47 1.29 1.47 1.24
CA LEU A 47 2.31 0.63 1.89
C LEU A 47 3.67 0.77 1.22
N GLU A 48 3.70 0.83 -0.11
CA GLU A 48 4.93 1.04 -0.87
C GLU A 48 5.56 2.42 -0.59
N GLN A 49 4.74 3.47 -0.51
CA GLN A 49 5.20 4.82 -0.13
C GLN A 49 5.82 4.82 1.27
N GLU A 50 5.15 4.21 2.24
CA GLU A 50 5.65 4.09 3.61
C GLU A 50 6.96 3.30 3.67
N TYR A 51 7.04 2.18 2.95
CA TYR A 51 8.25 1.38 2.84
C TYR A 51 9.44 2.21 2.30
N PHE A 52 9.24 2.97 1.23
CA PHE A 52 10.31 3.82 0.67
C PHE A 52 10.68 4.99 1.57
N GLU A 53 9.76 5.51 2.39
CA GLU A 53 10.08 6.50 3.42
C GLU A 53 10.99 5.92 4.49
N LEU A 54 10.62 4.75 5.03
CA LEU A 54 11.42 4.02 6.01
C LEU A 54 12.79 3.63 5.46
N GLN A 55 12.84 3.13 4.22
CA GLN A 55 14.09 2.77 3.56
C GLN A 55 15.00 4.00 3.42
N ARG A 56 14.49 5.13 2.90
CA ARG A 56 15.27 6.37 2.78
C ARG A 56 15.78 6.86 4.13
N TYR A 57 14.95 6.80 5.17
CA TYR A 57 15.37 7.13 6.52
C TYR A 57 16.49 6.20 7.01
N GLY A 58 16.31 4.88 6.90
CA GLY A 58 17.27 3.87 7.30
C GLY A 58 18.62 4.04 6.58
N THR A 59 18.60 4.20 5.25
CA THR A 59 19.82 4.44 4.46
C THR A 59 20.56 5.69 4.92
N ARG A 60 19.85 6.80 5.24
CA ARG A 60 20.49 8.00 5.78
C ARG A 60 21.16 7.74 7.13
N GLN A 61 20.52 6.99 8.02
CA GLN A 61 21.09 6.67 9.33
C GLN A 61 22.28 5.72 9.22
N ALA A 62 22.17 4.68 8.38
CA ALA A 62 23.24 3.70 8.15
C ALA A 62 24.51 4.39 7.61
N ARG A 63 24.35 5.27 6.60
CA ARG A 63 25.47 6.07 6.06
C ARG A 63 26.13 6.95 7.10
N LYS A 64 25.34 7.63 7.97
CA LYS A 64 25.90 8.44 9.07
C LYS A 64 26.70 7.61 10.08
N LYS A 65 26.40 6.32 10.20
CA LYS A 65 27.06 5.38 11.10
C LYS A 65 28.13 4.53 10.41
N GLY A 66 28.40 4.75 9.12
CA GLY A 66 29.36 3.96 8.35
C GLY A 66 28.92 2.52 8.04
N ILE A 67 27.65 2.18 8.23
CA ILE A 67 27.10 0.85 7.96
C ILE A 67 26.66 0.80 6.50
N LEU A 68 27.38 0.06 5.66
CA LEU A 68 27.19 0.04 4.20
C LEU A 68 26.98 -1.37 3.65
N THR A 69 27.36 -2.40 4.41
CA THR A 69 27.30 -3.80 4.00
C THR A 69 26.49 -4.63 4.99
N GLU A 70 26.07 -5.83 4.56
CA GLU A 70 25.44 -6.80 5.46
C GLU A 70 26.38 -7.20 6.60
N ALA A 71 27.69 -7.32 6.35
CA ALA A 71 28.68 -7.60 7.38
C ALA A 71 28.76 -6.49 8.45
N ASP A 72 28.63 -5.22 8.07
CA ASP A 72 28.57 -4.10 9.04
C ASP A 72 27.33 -4.19 9.93
N VAL A 73 26.21 -4.66 9.36
CA VAL A 73 24.97 -4.89 10.11
C VAL A 73 25.13 -6.06 11.07
N GLU A 74 25.68 -7.18 10.61
CA GLU A 74 25.94 -8.35 11.45
C GLU A 74 26.89 -8.01 12.59
N ALA A 75 28.00 -7.34 12.31
CA ALA A 75 28.95 -6.88 13.32
C ALA A 75 28.27 -5.99 14.37
N LEU A 76 27.38 -5.08 13.96
CA LEU A 76 26.62 -4.23 14.89
C LEU A 76 25.62 -5.03 15.74
N VAL A 77 24.87 -5.95 15.14
CA VAL A 77 23.78 -6.69 15.81
C VAL A 77 24.32 -7.77 16.75
N PHE A 78 25.43 -8.39 16.40
CA PHE A 78 26.02 -9.51 17.12
C PHE A 78 27.24 -9.13 17.96
N GLN A 79 27.56 -7.84 18.08
CA GLN A 79 28.74 -7.36 18.82
C GLN A 79 28.80 -7.86 20.27
N ASP A 80 27.64 -8.06 20.91
CA ASP A 80 27.50 -8.42 22.33
C ASP A 80 26.95 -9.85 22.56
N ARG A 81 27.00 -10.73 21.55
CA ARG A 81 26.54 -12.12 21.65
C ARG A 81 27.66 -13.14 21.79
#